data_AF-A0A7S0XIF1-F1
#
_entry.id   AF-A0A7S0XIF1-F1
#
_cell.length_a   1.000
_cell.length_b   1.000
_cell.length_c   1.000
_cell.angle_alpha   90.00
_cell.angle_beta   90.00
_cell.angle_gamma   90.00
#
_symmetry.space_group_name_H-M   'P 1'
#
loop_
_entity.id
_entity.type
_entity.pdbx_description
1 polymer ?
#
loop_
_entity_poly.entity_id
_entity_poly.type
_entity_poly.pdbx_seq_one_letter_code
_entity_poly.pdbx_strand_id
1 'polypeptide(L)'
;MLGFVGGWSGYDRWGCCTSARVKRDACCSRNKAAVVFMGRRSEKIATRKGKQEQVRVKLFSRVGKQILSAVREGGGTNPDTNKALALAFDAAARVNFPKDNIQRLLARASSRDQADFKRALFEVYAHGGVGVLIDVFSDNNGRAMSDIRTVLNRFSVSLADSGSVSFNFDRRGFLSIPKLPLTMTADDLLLTAVDAGALECEPLETDDDGAESAGFEILTEPG
;
A
#
# COMPACT_ATOMS: atom_id res chain seq x y z
N MET A 1 64.44 -13.22 12.21
CA MET A 1 65.37 -13.14 11.06
C MET A 1 64.53 -13.20 9.79
N LEU A 2 64.79 -12.26 8.87
CA LEU A 2 63.97 -11.83 7.73
C LEU A 2 63.86 -12.84 6.57
N GLY A 3 62.84 -12.65 5.70
CA GLY A 3 62.74 -13.20 4.33
C GLY A 3 61.28 -13.42 3.89
N PHE A 4 60.51 -12.51 3.28
CA PHE A 4 60.60 -11.76 2.00
C PHE A 4 60.02 -12.51 0.75
N VAL A 5 58.85 -12.01 0.27
CA VAL A 5 58.35 -11.83 -1.14
C VAL A 5 58.17 -13.08 -2.04
N GLY A 6 56.97 -13.41 -2.58
CA GLY A 6 56.25 -12.84 -3.76
C GLY A 6 56.71 -13.51 -5.07
N GLY A 7 55.95 -13.89 -6.11
CA GLY A 7 54.54 -13.86 -6.52
C GLY A 7 54.40 -14.41 -7.97
N TRP A 8 53.15 -14.49 -8.48
CA TRP A 8 52.68 -14.40 -9.89
C TRP A 8 52.80 -15.57 -10.93
N SER A 9 51.62 -15.92 -11.49
CA SER A 9 51.23 -16.05 -12.92
C SER A 9 51.51 -17.30 -13.79
N GLY A 10 50.51 -17.66 -14.61
CA GLY A 10 50.56 -18.52 -15.82
C GLY A 10 49.35 -19.47 -15.91
N TYR A 11 48.27 -19.27 -16.68
CA TYR A 11 48.04 -19.19 -18.14
C TYR A 11 48.54 -20.41 -18.95
N ASP A 12 47.68 -21.42 -19.08
CA ASP A 12 47.84 -22.52 -20.04
C ASP A 12 47.19 -22.23 -21.40
N ARG A 13 47.95 -22.57 -22.43
CA ARG A 13 47.82 -22.16 -23.82
C ARG A 13 47.30 -23.31 -24.68
N TRP A 14 46.24 -22.99 -25.41
CA TRP A 14 45.75 -23.50 -26.69
C TRP A 14 46.59 -24.51 -27.50
N GLY A 15 45.89 -25.55 -27.98
CA GLY A 15 46.12 -26.16 -29.29
C GLY A 15 45.68 -27.62 -29.40
N CYS A 16 44.62 -27.94 -30.16
CA CYS A 16 44.65 -29.03 -31.16
C CYS A 16 43.38 -29.16 -32.02
N CYS A 17 43.61 -29.67 -33.24
CA CYS A 17 42.70 -30.38 -34.14
C CYS A 17 41.77 -29.59 -35.09
N THR A 18 42.40 -29.16 -36.17
CA THR A 18 41.94 -29.28 -37.55
C THR A 18 41.45 -30.68 -37.95
N SER A 19 40.42 -30.69 -38.82
CA SER A 19 39.97 -31.75 -39.75
C SER A 19 39.52 -33.12 -39.22
N ALA A 20 38.20 -33.36 -39.22
CA ALA A 20 37.56 -34.55 -39.80
C ALA A 20 36.03 -34.45 -39.69
N ARG A 21 35.34 -34.78 -40.78
CA ARG A 21 33.88 -34.79 -40.91
C ARG A 21 33.30 -36.02 -40.19
N VAL A 22 32.61 -35.81 -39.08
CA VAL A 22 31.58 -36.73 -38.55
C VAL A 22 30.38 -35.89 -38.12
N LYS A 23 29.24 -36.13 -38.78
CA LYS A 23 27.93 -35.64 -38.34
C LYS A 23 27.63 -36.22 -36.95
N ARG A 24 27.26 -35.38 -36.00
CA ARG A 24 26.12 -35.63 -35.11
C ARG A 24 25.72 -34.33 -34.44
N ASP A 25 24.43 -34.09 -34.53
CA ASP A 25 23.67 -33.04 -33.89
C ASP A 25 24.00 -32.95 -32.41
N ALA A 26 24.21 -31.74 -31.90
CA ALA A 26 23.61 -31.29 -30.64
C ALA A 26 24.14 -29.91 -30.25
N CYS A 27 23.16 -29.06 -29.94
CA CYS A 27 23.20 -28.11 -28.84
C CYS A 27 23.95 -26.79 -29.08
N CYS A 28 23.29 -25.69 -28.72
CA CYS A 28 23.88 -24.37 -28.53
C CYS A 28 24.26 -23.58 -29.80
N SER A 29 23.31 -23.43 -30.74
CA SER A 29 23.26 -22.18 -31.49
C SER A 29 21.94 -21.44 -31.25
N ARG A 30 22.05 -20.41 -30.42
CA ARG A 30 21.30 -19.15 -30.51
C ARG A 30 19.77 -19.28 -30.47
N ASN A 31 19.24 -19.64 -29.31
CA ASN A 31 18.05 -18.94 -28.84
C ASN A 31 18.46 -17.51 -28.50
N LYS A 32 18.58 -16.66 -29.54
CA LYS A 32 18.31 -15.24 -29.35
C LYS A 32 16.89 -15.22 -28.80
N ALA A 33 16.74 -14.87 -27.52
CA ALA A 33 15.43 -14.53 -26.98
C ALA A 33 14.81 -13.58 -28.00
N ALA A 34 13.75 -14.04 -28.67
CA ALA A 34 12.97 -13.17 -29.51
C ALA A 34 12.46 -12.10 -28.56
N VAL A 35 13.07 -10.92 -28.61
CA VAL A 35 12.49 -9.71 -28.05
C VAL A 35 11.14 -9.64 -28.72
N VAL A 36 10.09 -10.01 -28.00
CA VAL A 36 8.72 -9.88 -28.48
C VAL A 36 8.56 -8.40 -28.72
N PHE A 37 8.69 -7.99 -29.98
CA PHE A 37 8.45 -6.62 -30.40
C PHE A 37 6.94 -6.41 -30.29
N MET A 38 6.50 -6.19 -29.05
CA MET A 38 5.20 -5.61 -28.78
C MET A 38 5.17 -4.27 -29.53
N GLY A 39 4.18 -4.08 -30.41
CA GLY A 39 3.99 -2.80 -31.08
C GLY A 39 3.82 -1.67 -30.05
N ARG A 40 4.14 -0.43 -30.44
CA ARG A 40 4.07 0.75 -29.55
C ARG A 40 2.73 0.89 -28.81
N ARG A 41 1.62 0.42 -29.40
CA ARG A 41 0.29 0.40 -28.78
C ARG A 41 0.21 -0.60 -27.62
N SER A 42 0.68 -1.83 -27.80
CA SER A 42 0.64 -2.84 -26.73
C SER A 42 1.60 -2.50 -25.60
N GLU A 43 2.76 -1.90 -25.90
CA GLU A 43 3.70 -1.39 -24.88
C GLU A 43 3.06 -0.30 -24.00
N LYS A 44 2.38 0.68 -24.60
CA LYS A 44 1.63 1.73 -23.86
C LYS A 44 0.50 1.14 -23.01
N ILE A 45 -0.21 0.13 -23.52
CA ILE A 45 -1.26 -0.55 -22.76
C ILE A 45 -0.65 -1.33 -21.59
N ALA A 46 0.44 -2.06 -21.82
CA ALA A 46 1.13 -2.84 -20.79
C ALA A 46 1.67 -1.95 -19.67
N THR A 47 2.32 -0.83 -20.01
CA THR A 47 2.83 0.12 -19.01
C THR A 47 1.70 0.75 -18.19
N ARG A 48 0.59 1.17 -18.83
CA ARG A 48 -0.58 1.72 -18.13
C ARG A 48 -1.22 0.69 -17.20
N LYS A 49 -1.47 -0.53 -17.71
CA LYS A 49 -2.05 -1.63 -16.92
C LYS A 49 -1.15 -2.04 -15.77
N GLY A 50 0.16 -2.13 -16.00
CA GLY A 50 1.14 -2.46 -14.97
C GLY A 50 1.16 -1.45 -13.82
N LYS A 51 1.08 -0.14 -14.12
CA LYS A 51 0.95 0.90 -13.08
C LYS A 51 -0.34 0.74 -12.27
N GLN A 52 -1.46 0.48 -12.93
CA GLN A 52 -2.76 0.28 -12.25
C GLN A 52 -2.76 -0.99 -11.39
N GLU A 53 -2.15 -2.07 -11.87
CA GLU A 53 -2.00 -3.32 -11.13
C GLU A 53 -1.12 -3.15 -9.90
N GLN A 54 0.00 -2.42 -10.01
CA GLN A 54 0.87 -2.12 -8.86
C GLN A 54 0.13 -1.34 -7.76
N VAL A 55 -0.72 -0.37 -8.12
CA VAL A 55 -1.55 0.35 -7.16
C VAL A 55 -2.56 -0.59 -6.51
N ARG A 56 -3.23 -1.43 -7.30
CA ARG A 56 -4.21 -2.41 -6.80
C ARG A 56 -3.57 -3.43 -5.85
N VAL A 57 -2.38 -3.96 -6.18
CA VAL A 57 -1.65 -4.91 -5.33
C VAL A 57 -1.30 -4.29 -3.97
N LYS A 58 -0.92 -3.00 -3.95
CA LYS A 58 -0.67 -2.27 -2.70
C LYS A 58 -1.95 -2.12 -1.87
N LEU A 59 -3.08 -1.78 -2.49
CA LEU A 59 -4.38 -1.68 -1.81
C LEU A 59 -4.83 -3.03 -1.23
N PHE A 60 -4.74 -4.10 -2.02
CA PHE A 60 -5.04 -5.46 -1.56
C PHE A 60 -4.17 -5.89 -0.39
N SER A 61 -2.88 -5.54 -0.41
CA SER A 61 -1.99 -5.81 0.71
C SER A 61 -2.38 -5.05 1.98
N ARG A 62 -2.86 -3.80 1.86
CA ARG A 62 -3.33 -3.00 3.01
C ARG A 62 -4.61 -3.57 3.61
N VAL A 63 -5.63 -3.80 2.78
CA VAL A 63 -6.91 -4.37 3.20
C VAL A 63 -6.72 -5.77 3.80
N GLY A 64 -5.90 -6.62 3.18
CA GLY A 64 -5.63 -7.96 3.69
C GLY A 64 -5.02 -7.95 5.09
N LYS A 65 -4.10 -7.03 5.37
CA LYS A 65 -3.54 -6.84 6.72
C LYS A 65 -4.59 -6.32 7.72
N GLN A 66 -5.49 -5.42 7.30
CA GLN A 66 -6.59 -4.94 8.15
C GLN A 66 -7.53 -6.07 8.56
N ILE A 67 -7.90 -6.96 7.63
CA ILE A 67 -8.73 -8.15 7.92
C ILE A 67 -8.03 -9.04 8.97
N LEU A 68 -6.73 -9.31 8.78
CA LEU A 68 -5.96 -10.12 9.74
C LEU A 68 -5.93 -9.48 11.14
N SER A 69 -5.75 -8.16 11.24
CA SER A 69 -5.79 -7.43 12.52
C SER A 69 -7.15 -7.53 13.19
N ALA A 70 -8.21 -7.28 12.43
CA ALA A 70 -9.56 -7.24 12.95
C ALA A 70 -9.98 -8.59 13.56
N VAL A 71 -9.60 -9.70 12.92
CA VAL A 71 -9.84 -11.05 13.46
C VAL A 71 -9.05 -11.29 14.74
N ARG A 72 -7.79 -10.81 14.81
CA ARG A 72 -6.95 -10.95 16.01
C ARG A 72 -7.50 -10.16 17.19
N GLU A 73 -7.87 -8.90 16.96
CA GLU A 73 -8.41 -8.00 17.99
C GLU A 73 -9.77 -8.47 18.49
N GLY A 74 -10.66 -8.92 17.60
CA GLY A 74 -12.00 -9.38 17.97
C GLY A 74 -12.11 -10.86 18.36
N GLY A 75 -11.03 -11.64 18.26
CA GLY A 75 -10.97 -13.04 18.68
C GLY A 75 -11.90 -14.01 17.93
N GLY A 76 -12.55 -13.56 16.85
CA GLY A 76 -13.58 -14.30 16.13
C GLY A 76 -13.62 -13.96 14.64
N THR A 77 -14.00 -14.94 13.83
CA THR A 77 -14.03 -14.85 12.37
C THR A 77 -15.38 -14.41 11.80
N ASN A 78 -16.38 -14.18 12.67
CA ASN A 78 -17.72 -13.84 12.25
C ASN A 78 -17.87 -12.31 12.13
N PRO A 79 -18.34 -11.79 10.99
CA PRO A 79 -18.50 -10.34 10.79
C PRO A 79 -19.61 -9.74 11.66
N ASP A 80 -20.66 -10.50 11.98
CA ASP A 80 -21.80 -10.00 12.76
C ASP A 80 -21.45 -9.74 14.23
N THR A 81 -20.49 -10.50 14.77
CA THR A 81 -20.04 -10.35 16.16
C THR A 81 -18.91 -9.33 16.31
N ASN A 82 -18.18 -9.04 15.23
CA ASN A 82 -16.99 -8.19 15.25
C ASN A 82 -17.15 -7.00 14.30
N LYS A 83 -17.49 -5.84 14.86
CA LYS A 83 -17.67 -4.59 14.11
C LYS A 83 -16.42 -4.17 13.32
N ALA A 84 -15.22 -4.38 13.87
CA ALA A 84 -13.97 -4.04 13.18
C ALA A 84 -13.77 -4.90 11.93
N LEU A 85 -14.19 -6.17 11.99
CA LEU A 85 -14.15 -7.07 10.84
C LEU A 85 -15.19 -6.69 9.78
N ALA A 86 -16.40 -6.29 10.19
CA ALA A 86 -17.43 -5.78 9.27
C ALA A 86 -16.93 -4.56 8.49
N LEU A 87 -16.33 -3.58 9.16
CA LEU A 87 -15.72 -2.41 8.51
C LEU A 87 -14.59 -2.81 7.54
N ALA A 88 -13.79 -3.81 7.88
CA ALA A 88 -12.75 -4.33 7.00
C ALA A 88 -13.34 -5.04 5.75
N PHE A 89 -14.47 -5.72 5.87
CA PHE A 89 -15.21 -6.30 4.75
C PHE A 89 -15.77 -5.22 3.83
N ASP A 90 -16.32 -4.14 4.38
CA ASP A 90 -16.80 -3.01 3.58
C ASP A 90 -15.66 -2.36 2.80
N ALA A 91 -14.51 -2.17 3.44
CA ALA A 91 -13.30 -1.69 2.77
C ALA A 91 -12.83 -2.66 1.66
N ALA A 92 -12.93 -3.97 1.89
CA ALA A 92 -12.60 -4.99 0.89
C ALA A 92 -13.55 -4.97 -0.31
N ALA A 93 -14.85 -4.76 -0.07
CA ALA A 93 -15.85 -4.64 -1.12
C ALA A 93 -15.58 -3.42 -2.02
N ARG A 94 -15.21 -2.27 -1.44
CA ARG A 94 -14.85 -1.05 -2.19
C ARG A 94 -13.70 -1.24 -3.17
N VAL A 95 -12.74 -2.13 -2.86
CA VAL A 95 -11.56 -2.41 -3.72
C VAL A 95 -11.80 -3.61 -4.65
N ASN A 96 -12.98 -4.24 -4.65
CA ASN A 96 -13.29 -5.47 -5.39
C ASN A 96 -12.36 -6.64 -5.00
N PHE A 97 -12.19 -6.87 -3.69
CA PHE A 97 -11.36 -7.94 -3.19
C PHE A 97 -11.99 -9.33 -3.45
N PRO A 98 -11.26 -10.32 -4.01
CA PRO A 98 -11.82 -11.65 -4.30
C PRO A 98 -12.22 -12.42 -3.04
N LYS A 99 -13.41 -13.04 -3.04
CA LYS A 99 -13.96 -13.79 -1.89
C LYS A 99 -13.08 -14.96 -1.43
N ASP A 100 -12.48 -15.71 -2.36
CA ASP A 100 -11.55 -16.81 -2.07
C ASP A 100 -10.33 -16.34 -1.25
N ASN A 101 -9.79 -15.15 -1.59
CA ASN A 101 -8.68 -14.58 -0.83
C ASN A 101 -9.10 -14.19 0.59
N ILE A 102 -10.34 -13.74 0.80
CA ILE A 102 -10.83 -13.42 2.15
C ILE A 102 -10.92 -14.68 3.00
N GLN A 103 -11.48 -15.76 2.46
CA GLN A 103 -11.54 -17.05 3.16
C GLN A 103 -10.15 -17.56 3.56
N ARG A 104 -9.17 -17.42 2.66
CA ARG A 104 -7.76 -17.75 2.96
C ARG A 104 -7.20 -16.89 4.08
N LEU A 105 -7.48 -15.58 4.10
CA LEU A 105 -7.04 -14.68 5.17
C LEU A 105 -7.69 -15.03 6.51
N LEU A 106 -8.98 -15.36 6.53
CA LEU A 106 -9.69 -15.79 7.75
C LEU A 106 -9.10 -17.08 8.31
N ALA A 107 -8.89 -18.09 7.45
CA ALA A 107 -8.28 -19.35 7.86
C ALA A 107 -6.85 -19.13 8.41
N ARG A 108 -6.10 -18.22 7.79
CA ARG A 108 -4.75 -17.84 8.23
C ARG A 108 -4.75 -17.06 9.55
N ALA A 109 -5.77 -16.24 9.79
CA ALA A 109 -5.92 -15.51 11.05
C ALA A 109 -6.29 -16.44 12.21
N SER A 110 -6.99 -17.54 11.95
CA SER A 110 -7.34 -18.51 13.00
C SER A 110 -6.14 -19.31 13.53
N SER A 111 -5.07 -19.48 12.74
CA SER A 111 -3.85 -20.14 13.25
C SER A 111 -3.12 -19.22 14.23
N ARG A 112 -2.49 -19.74 15.30
CA ARG A 112 -1.85 -18.89 16.34
C ARG A 112 -0.44 -18.41 15.98
N ASP A 113 0.12 -18.90 14.87
CA ASP A 113 1.54 -18.69 14.52
C ASP A 113 1.81 -17.42 13.69
N GLN A 114 0.79 -16.58 13.46
CA GLN A 114 0.97 -15.43 12.59
C GLN A 114 1.29 -14.16 13.38
N ALA A 115 2.21 -13.37 12.81
CA ALA A 115 2.64 -12.09 13.37
C ALA A 115 1.47 -11.12 13.59
N ASP A 116 1.44 -10.53 14.78
CA ASP A 116 0.49 -9.49 15.16
C ASP A 116 0.84 -8.18 14.46
N PHE A 117 -0.05 -7.70 13.61
CA PHE A 117 0.09 -6.39 13.00
C PHE A 117 -0.46 -5.32 13.95
N LYS A 118 0.33 -4.28 14.21
CA LYS A 118 -0.05 -3.16 15.07
C LYS A 118 0.07 -1.86 14.28
N ARG A 119 -0.75 -0.87 14.67
CA ARG A 119 -0.59 0.52 14.21
C ARG A 119 0.51 1.19 15.04
N ALA A 120 1.39 1.91 14.37
CA ALA A 120 2.41 2.75 14.97
C ALA A 120 2.43 4.10 14.27
N LEU A 121 2.45 5.18 15.05
CA LEU A 121 2.55 6.54 14.55
C LEU A 121 4.00 7.00 14.62
N PHE A 122 4.53 7.50 13.51
CA PHE A 122 5.83 8.16 13.47
C PHE A 122 5.65 9.63 13.11
N GLU A 123 6.44 10.48 13.75
CA GLU A 123 6.35 11.93 13.60
C GLU A 123 7.58 12.44 12.87
N VAL A 124 7.39 13.42 11.99
CA VAL A 124 8.44 13.96 11.12
C VAL A 124 8.24 15.47 10.96
N TYR A 125 9.33 16.23 10.97
CA TYR A 125 9.33 17.61 10.50
C TYR A 125 9.96 17.69 9.11
N ALA A 126 9.16 18.03 8.10
CA ALA A 126 9.64 18.29 6.76
C ALA A 126 10.28 19.69 6.64
N HIS A 127 10.83 20.00 5.46
CA HIS A 127 11.40 21.33 5.19
C HIS A 127 10.38 22.43 5.43
N GLY A 128 10.85 23.57 5.94
CA GLY A 128 9.97 24.69 6.29
C GLY A 128 9.16 24.47 7.57
N GLY A 129 9.47 23.43 8.36
CA GLY A 129 8.82 23.18 9.66
C GLY A 129 7.44 22.53 9.56
N VAL A 130 7.09 21.97 8.40
CA VAL A 130 5.80 21.29 8.21
C VAL A 130 5.79 19.97 8.99
N GLY A 131 4.86 19.84 9.94
CA GLY A 131 4.65 18.61 10.70
C GLY A 131 3.96 17.54 9.84
N VAL A 132 4.50 16.32 9.85
CA VAL A 132 3.95 15.16 9.13
C VAL A 132 3.79 14.00 10.11
N LEU A 133 2.58 13.44 10.14
CA LEU A 133 2.26 12.20 10.84
C LEU A 133 2.21 11.04 9.85
N ILE A 134 2.97 9.99 10.15
CA ILE A 134 3.04 8.77 9.33
C ILE A 134 2.42 7.63 10.15
N ASP A 135 1.19 7.25 9.78
CA ASP A 135 0.55 6.05 10.32
C ASP A 135 1.02 4.81 9.57
N VAL A 136 1.56 3.85 10.32
CA VAL A 136 2.15 2.64 9.79
C VAL A 136 1.49 1.42 10.38
N PHE A 137 1.11 0.52 9.49
CA PHE A 137 0.55 -0.78 9.85
C PHE A 137 1.57 -1.89 9.60
N SER A 138 2.20 -2.38 10.66
CA SER A 138 3.31 -3.34 10.56
C SER A 138 3.32 -4.32 11.75
N ASP A 139 3.92 -5.47 11.52
CA ASP A 139 4.29 -6.49 12.51
C ASP A 139 5.61 -6.18 13.23
N ASN A 140 6.44 -5.31 12.66
CA ASN A 140 7.75 -4.97 13.20
C ASN A 140 8.07 -3.48 13.03
N ASN A 141 7.93 -2.74 14.14
CA ASN A 141 8.19 -1.30 14.18
C ASN A 141 9.65 -0.94 13.85
N GLY A 142 10.62 -1.79 14.21
CA GLY A 142 12.03 -1.54 13.89
C GLY A 142 12.31 -1.57 12.39
N ARG A 143 11.68 -2.50 11.66
CA ARG A 143 11.75 -2.57 10.20
C ARG A 143 11.11 -1.34 9.55
N ALA A 144 9.89 -1.00 9.99
CA ALA A 144 9.19 0.19 9.53
C ALA A 144 10.01 1.47 9.76
N MET A 145 10.60 1.63 10.94
CA MET A 145 11.42 2.80 11.27
C MET A 145 12.66 2.90 10.36
N SER A 146 13.31 1.77 10.07
CA SER A 146 14.46 1.73 9.15
C SER A 146 14.08 2.13 7.72
N ASP A 147 12.94 1.62 7.23
CA ASP A 147 12.43 1.95 5.90
C ASP A 147 12.07 3.44 5.79
N ILE A 148 11.40 3.98 6.83
CA ILE A 148 11.06 5.41 6.92
C ILE A 148 12.32 6.26 6.94
N ARG A 149 13.32 5.94 7.79
CA ARG A 149 14.59 6.66 7.83
C ARG A 149 15.30 6.66 6.48
N THR A 150 15.27 5.55 5.76
CA THR A 150 15.84 5.47 4.40
C THR A 150 15.14 6.43 3.44
N VAL A 151 13.81 6.58 3.54
CA VAL A 151 13.05 7.56 2.75
C VAL A 151 13.41 8.99 3.17
N LEU A 152 13.41 9.29 4.47
CA LEU A 152 13.69 10.63 5.00
C LEU A 152 15.11 11.11 4.67
N ASN A 153 16.09 10.22 4.74
CA ASN A 153 17.48 10.51 4.37
C ASN A 153 17.62 10.92 2.90
N ARG A 154 16.84 10.32 1.98
CA ARG A 154 16.83 10.75 0.57
C ARG A 154 16.32 12.18 0.38
N PHE A 155 15.45 12.63 1.28
CA PHE A 155 14.91 13.99 1.27
C PHE A 155 15.64 14.91 2.26
N SER A 156 16.71 14.49 2.94
CA SER A 156 17.39 15.28 3.99
C SER A 156 16.45 15.75 5.12
N VAL A 157 15.45 14.93 5.45
CA VAL A 157 14.47 15.17 6.51
C VAL A 157 14.80 14.30 7.73
N SER A 158 14.48 14.76 8.95
CA SER A 158 14.71 14.00 10.19
C SER A 158 13.41 13.58 10.87
N LEU A 159 13.45 12.47 11.61
CA LEU A 159 12.35 12.04 12.49
C LEU A 159 12.23 12.98 13.69
N ALA A 160 11.01 13.22 14.14
CA ALA A 160 10.72 13.91 15.38
C ALA A 160 10.48 12.90 16.52
N ASP A 161 10.63 13.37 17.75
CA ASP A 161 10.24 12.59 18.93
C ASP A 161 8.73 12.52 19.06
N SER A 162 8.24 11.42 19.65
CA SER A 162 6.80 11.20 19.88
C SER A 162 6.19 12.34 20.72
N GLY A 163 5.12 12.96 20.22
CA GLY A 163 4.45 14.08 20.87
C GLY A 163 4.79 15.48 20.31
N SER A 164 5.80 15.59 19.43
CA SER A 164 6.28 16.88 18.92
C SER A 164 5.37 17.46 17.84
N VAL A 165 4.80 16.60 16.99
CA VAL A 165 3.94 17.00 15.87
C VAL A 165 2.49 16.74 16.19
N SER A 166 2.21 15.65 16.93
CA SER A 166 0.84 15.21 17.23
C SER A 166 0.01 16.22 18.00
N PHE A 167 0.62 17.15 18.74
CA PHE A 167 -0.13 18.23 19.41
C PHE A 167 -0.85 19.18 18.43
N ASN A 168 -0.39 19.26 17.17
CA ASN A 168 -1.01 20.10 16.13
C ASN A 168 -2.18 19.41 15.42
N PHE A 169 -2.44 18.13 15.69
CA PHE A 169 -3.41 17.33 14.93
C PHE A 169 -4.47 16.73 15.85
N ASP A 170 -5.73 17.02 15.54
CA ASP A 170 -6.88 16.34 16.11
C ASP A 170 -7.31 15.18 15.22
N ARG A 171 -7.59 14.02 15.82
CA ARG A 171 -8.26 12.92 15.10
C ARG A 171 -9.76 13.23 15.01
N ARG A 172 -10.27 13.36 13.79
CA ARG A 172 -11.71 13.53 13.50
C ARG A 172 -12.16 12.46 12.52
N GLY A 173 -13.43 12.09 12.58
CA GLY A 173 -14.09 11.32 11.53
C GLY A 173 -14.38 12.22 10.33
N PHE A 174 -14.21 11.71 9.11
CA PHE A 174 -14.48 12.44 7.88
C PHE A 174 -15.36 11.59 6.97
N LEU A 175 -16.50 12.14 6.55
CA LEU A 175 -17.42 11.54 5.62
C LEU A 175 -17.65 12.51 4.46
N SER A 176 -17.35 12.08 3.24
CA SER A 176 -17.61 12.85 2.02
C SER A 176 -18.75 12.21 1.24
N ILE A 177 -19.78 13.01 0.97
CA ILE A 177 -20.97 12.65 0.18
C ILE A 177 -20.85 13.39 -1.15
N PRO A 178 -20.45 12.72 -2.24
CA PRO A 178 -20.16 13.40 -3.52
C PRO A 178 -21.43 13.85 -4.26
N LYS A 179 -22.58 13.22 -4.01
CA LYS A 179 -23.88 13.58 -4.59
C LYS A 179 -24.98 13.25 -3.60
N LEU A 180 -25.98 14.13 -3.47
CA LEU A 180 -27.15 13.84 -2.67
C LEU A 180 -27.94 12.67 -3.27
N PRO A 181 -28.49 11.79 -2.43
CA PRO A 181 -29.56 10.91 -2.88
C PRO A 181 -30.76 11.77 -3.31
N LEU A 182 -31.38 11.40 -4.44
CA LEU A 182 -32.54 12.10 -5.02
C LEU A 182 -33.75 12.25 -4.08
N THR A 183 -33.73 11.58 -2.93
CA THR A 183 -34.79 11.53 -1.93
C THR A 183 -34.66 12.54 -0.79
N MET A 184 -33.52 13.23 -0.66
CA MET A 184 -33.30 14.19 0.43
C MET A 184 -32.86 15.55 -0.08
N THR A 185 -33.37 16.60 0.54
CA THR A 185 -32.91 17.97 0.30
C THR A 185 -31.62 18.25 1.06
N ALA A 186 -30.92 19.31 0.69
CA ALA A 186 -29.73 19.79 1.39
C ALA A 186 -30.01 20.04 2.88
N ASP A 187 -31.14 20.67 3.19
CA ASP A 187 -31.53 21.01 4.56
C ASP A 187 -31.83 19.77 5.40
N ASP A 188 -32.44 18.74 4.81
CA ASP A 188 -32.72 17.47 5.50
C ASP A 188 -31.41 16.74 5.88
N LEU A 189 -30.42 16.77 4.99
CA LEU A 189 -29.11 16.17 5.29
C LEU A 189 -28.37 16.91 6.38
N LEU A 190 -28.41 18.24 6.38
CA LEU A 190 -27.81 19.04 7.46
C LEU A 190 -28.47 18.74 8.80
N LEU A 191 -29.81 18.69 8.84
CA LEU A 191 -30.55 18.39 10.07
C LEU A 191 -30.21 16.99 10.59
N THR A 192 -30.21 15.98 9.72
CA THR A 192 -29.86 14.60 10.11
C THR A 192 -28.40 14.46 10.53
N ALA A 193 -27.48 15.20 9.92
CA ALA A 193 -26.07 15.19 10.30
C ALA A 193 -25.86 15.77 11.71
N VAL A 194 -26.53 16.87 12.02
CA VAL A 194 -26.51 17.47 13.37
C VAL A 194 -27.09 16.50 14.40
N ASP A 195 -28.24 15.87 14.09
CA ASP A 195 -28.86 14.87 14.97
C ASP A 195 -27.95 13.64 15.18
N ALA A 196 -27.13 13.29 14.19
CA ALA A 196 -26.16 12.20 14.26
C ALA A 196 -24.83 12.57 14.95
N GLY A 197 -24.67 13.81 15.41
CA GLY A 197 -23.48 14.28 16.12
C GLY A 197 -22.35 14.77 15.21
N ALA A 198 -22.68 15.34 14.05
CA ALA A 198 -21.71 16.06 13.23
C ALA A 198 -21.21 17.31 13.98
N LEU A 199 -19.90 17.53 13.93
CA LEU A 199 -19.25 18.71 14.47
C LEU A 199 -19.28 19.87 13.47
N GLU A 200 -19.12 19.55 12.19
CA GLU A 200 -19.04 20.51 11.11
C GLU A 200 -19.57 19.86 9.83
N CYS A 201 -20.34 20.63 9.08
CA CYS A 201 -20.94 20.23 7.81
C CYS A 201 -20.75 21.35 6.80
N GLU A 202 -19.96 21.10 5.75
CA GLU A 202 -19.70 22.07 4.69
C GLU A 202 -20.21 21.56 3.34
N PRO A 203 -20.84 22.40 2.51
CA PRO A 203 -21.15 22.05 1.14
C PRO A 203 -19.86 21.97 0.33
N LEU A 204 -19.75 20.92 -0.48
CA LEU A 204 -18.60 20.69 -1.35
C LEU A 204 -18.69 21.62 -2.55
N GLU A 205 -17.72 22.52 -2.69
CA GLU A 205 -17.61 23.40 -3.85
C GLU A 205 -17.27 22.56 -5.09
N THR A 206 -18.22 22.46 -6.02
CA THR A 206 -17.99 21.83 -7.34
C THR A 206 -17.91 22.92 -8.41
N ASP A 207 -16.89 22.85 -9.28
CA ASP A 207 -16.66 23.78 -10.40
C ASP A 207 -17.75 23.77 -11.50
N ASP A 208 -18.88 23.07 -11.30
CA ASP A 208 -19.99 22.97 -12.25
C ASP A 208 -21.15 23.89 -11.78
N ASP A 209 -21.46 24.92 -12.58
CA ASP A 209 -22.54 25.92 -12.39
C ASP A 209 -23.99 25.35 -12.40
N GLY A 210 -24.17 24.07 -12.07
CA GLY A 210 -25.46 23.37 -12.00
C GLY A 210 -25.95 23.23 -10.56
N ALA A 211 -26.86 24.12 -10.16
CA ALA A 211 -27.36 24.36 -8.81
C ALA A 211 -28.12 23.22 -8.07
N GLU A 212 -27.87 21.93 -8.37
CA GLU A 212 -28.65 20.82 -7.78
C GLU A 212 -27.84 19.61 -7.30
N SER A 213 -26.50 19.64 -7.34
CA SER A 213 -25.68 18.57 -6.73
C SER A 213 -24.52 19.10 -5.90
N ALA A 214 -24.84 19.88 -4.86
CA ALA A 214 -23.87 20.22 -3.83
C ALA A 214 -23.46 18.93 -3.10
N GLY A 215 -22.22 18.48 -3.21
CA GLY A 215 -21.74 17.44 -2.29
C GLY A 215 -21.73 17.97 -0.85
N PHE A 216 -21.56 17.11 0.14
CA PHE A 216 -21.39 17.53 1.53
C PHE A 216 -20.19 16.84 2.15
N GLU A 217 -19.42 17.59 2.93
CA GLU A 217 -18.36 17.09 3.80
C GLU A 217 -18.81 17.20 5.24
N ILE A 218 -18.75 16.09 5.98
CA ILE A 218 -19.22 15.98 7.35
C ILE A 218 -18.04 15.53 8.21
N LEU A 219 -17.72 16.34 9.21
CA LEU A 219 -16.73 16.03 10.24
C LEU A 219 -17.44 15.57 11.51
N THR A 220 -16.97 14.48 12.10
CA THR A 220 -17.53 13.92 13.34
C THR A 220 -16.43 13.69 14.36
N GLU A 221 -16.82 13.42 15.61
CA GLU A 221 -15.88 12.85 16.58
C GLU A 221 -15.35 11.49 16.10
N PRO A 222 -14.11 11.13 16.44
CA PRO A 222 -13.55 9.83 16.10
C PRO A 222 -14.26 8.74 16.91
N GLY A 223 -15.00 7.87 16.22
CA GLY A 223 -15.66 6.69 16.82
C GLY A 223 -14.74 5.49 17.08
#